data_AF-A0A9W6TYJ8-F1
#
_entry.id   AF-A0A9W6TYJ8-F1
#
_cell.length_a   1.000
_cell.length_b   1.000
_cell.length_c   1.000
_cell.angle_alpha   90.00
_cell.angle_beta   90.00
_cell.angle_gamma   90.00
#
_symmetry.space_group_name_H-M   'P 1'
#
loop_
_entity.id
_entity.type
_entity.pdbx_description
1 polymer ?
#
loop_
_entity_poly.entity_id
_entity_poly.type
_entity_poly.pdbx_seq_one_letter_code
_entity_poly.pdbx_strand_id
1 'polypeptide(L)'
;MAAFPQKAKAGLCALVACCFQPAHAPEPTDEARYVPQERPRRCQPEDAADAILPNYQDPPRWVKDEFVDGCTLCGAEFDLLKRKHHCRGCGLVFCGRCAAHYDRVVKFGLVEPVRLCTDCAAAAQRENVFYEKFLPLLEAGDLFSKYGLLRKRHVLLKFVRAKNILQYQKFDPESRTYEGDVKAIPLDGITDVREVDAGQDNSDVGIVIAVGPQEHRFDAVSPIKRQQWMEAIDGARQVRGAMLAAEREKRAKQVEKENEEIRKMSENLQKMEERRATFQEDRMRRRAEKREQLRAKYHLATAAS
;
A
#
# COMPACT_ATOMS: atom_id res chain seq x y z
N MET A 1 -32.13 -36.40 -46.56
CA MET A 1 -33.42 -35.87 -47.06
C MET A 1 -34.44 -36.99 -47.00
N ALA A 2 -35.55 -36.79 -46.26
CA ALA A 2 -36.91 -37.37 -46.39
C ALA A 2 -37.06 -38.90 -46.65
N ALA A 3 -37.98 -39.67 -46.07
CA ALA A 3 -39.23 -39.43 -45.34
C ALA A 3 -39.68 -40.74 -44.65
N PHE A 4 -40.56 -40.60 -43.64
CA PHE A 4 -41.42 -41.65 -43.06
C PHE A 4 -42.48 -42.18 -44.05
N PRO A 5 -43.06 -43.37 -43.80
CA PRO A 5 -44.45 -43.48 -43.27
C PRO A 5 -44.62 -44.67 -42.27
N GLN A 6 -45.34 -44.59 -41.12
CA GLN A 6 -46.78 -44.51 -40.80
C GLN A 6 -47.61 -45.83 -40.73
N LYS A 7 -48.44 -45.91 -39.64
CA LYS A 7 -49.68 -46.71 -39.34
C LYS A 7 -49.52 -48.07 -38.61
N ALA A 8 -50.38 -48.53 -37.69
CA ALA A 8 -51.57 -48.05 -36.93
C ALA A 8 -51.90 -49.16 -35.87
N LYS A 9 -52.62 -48.95 -34.74
CA LYS A 9 -54.10 -48.95 -34.54
C LYS A 9 -54.38 -48.80 -33.02
N ALA A 10 -55.22 -47.83 -32.59
CA ALA A 10 -56.64 -47.93 -32.14
C ALA A 10 -56.85 -48.58 -30.74
N GLY A 11 -57.69 -48.08 -29.80
CA GLY A 11 -58.62 -46.95 -29.76
C GLY A 11 -59.32 -46.79 -28.40
N LEU A 12 -60.04 -45.66 -28.25
CA LEU A 12 -61.30 -45.31 -27.52
C LEU A 12 -61.79 -46.14 -26.29
N CYS A 13 -62.56 -45.63 -25.32
CA CYS A 13 -63.05 -44.34 -24.78
C CYS A 13 -64.07 -44.71 -23.67
N ALA A 14 -64.56 -43.70 -22.90
CA ALA A 14 -65.77 -43.70 -22.04
C ALA A 14 -65.64 -44.28 -20.60
N LEU A 15 -66.22 -43.71 -19.52
CA LEU A 15 -67.09 -42.55 -19.28
C LEU A 15 -67.27 -42.39 -17.74
N VAL A 16 -67.52 -41.15 -17.26
CA VAL A 16 -68.40 -40.78 -16.10
C VAL A 16 -67.89 -41.12 -14.67
N ALA A 17 -68.10 -40.35 -13.60
CA ALA A 17 -68.38 -38.94 -13.32
C ALA A 17 -68.37 -38.79 -11.77
N CYS A 18 -68.24 -37.55 -11.31
CA CYS A 18 -68.89 -37.00 -10.11
C CYS A 18 -68.41 -37.40 -8.69
N CYS A 19 -67.95 -36.34 -8.01
CA CYS A 19 -68.28 -35.98 -6.63
C CYS A 19 -67.58 -36.73 -5.49
N PHE A 20 -66.44 -36.17 -5.04
CA PHE A 20 -66.19 -36.04 -3.59
C PHE A 20 -65.41 -34.73 -3.35
N GLN A 21 -66.09 -33.77 -2.72
CA GLN A 21 -65.45 -32.60 -2.10
C GLN A 21 -65.41 -32.77 -0.58
N PRO A 22 -64.52 -32.04 0.11
CA PRO A 22 -63.90 -32.44 1.37
C PRO A 22 -64.57 -31.81 2.61
N ALA A 23 -64.22 -32.32 3.79
CA ALA A 23 -64.52 -31.66 5.06
C ALA A 23 -63.46 -30.58 5.38
N HIS A 24 -63.93 -29.34 5.51
CA HIS A 24 -63.36 -28.14 6.14
C HIS A 24 -61.95 -28.21 6.75
N ALA A 25 -61.03 -27.47 6.14
CA ALA A 25 -59.85 -26.89 6.78
C ALA A 25 -60.09 -25.39 7.02
N PRO A 26 -59.53 -24.78 8.08
CA PRO A 26 -59.78 -23.39 8.43
C PRO A 26 -59.14 -22.42 7.41
N GLU A 27 -59.89 -21.36 7.13
CA GLU A 27 -59.53 -20.21 6.30
C GLU A 27 -58.17 -19.60 6.68
N PRO A 28 -57.23 -19.44 5.74
CA PRO A 28 -56.02 -18.66 5.97
C PRO A 28 -56.35 -17.16 5.91
N THR A 29 -56.10 -16.46 7.01
CA THR A 29 -56.15 -14.99 7.09
C THR A 29 -55.21 -14.34 6.07
N ASP A 30 -55.66 -13.22 5.49
CA ASP A 30 -55.08 -12.44 4.38
C ASP A 30 -53.75 -11.71 4.72
N GLU A 31 -52.87 -12.33 5.51
CA GLU A 31 -51.56 -11.81 5.96
C GLU A 31 -50.38 -12.47 5.21
N ALA A 32 -50.65 -13.22 4.14
CA ALA A 32 -49.62 -13.89 3.32
C ALA A 32 -49.42 -13.27 1.92
N ARG A 33 -49.95 -12.08 1.66
CA ARG A 33 -49.81 -11.37 0.37
C ARG A 33 -48.64 -10.37 0.28
N TYR A 34 -47.79 -10.29 1.30
CA TYR A 34 -46.60 -9.43 1.26
C TYR A 34 -45.32 -10.23 1.51
N VAL A 35 -45.00 -11.15 0.60
CA VAL A 35 -43.63 -11.65 0.45
C VAL A 35 -43.13 -11.15 -0.90
N PRO A 36 -42.27 -10.10 -0.94
CA PRO A 36 -41.60 -9.72 -2.17
C PRO A 36 -40.73 -10.89 -2.62
N GLN A 37 -41.04 -11.49 -3.77
CA GLN A 37 -40.12 -12.40 -4.44
C GLN A 37 -38.85 -11.61 -4.80
N GLU A 38 -37.73 -11.92 -4.14
CA GLU A 38 -36.43 -11.37 -4.51
C GLU A 38 -36.09 -11.84 -5.93
N ARG A 39 -36.17 -10.91 -6.88
CA ARG A 39 -35.57 -11.09 -8.21
C ARG A 39 -34.07 -11.29 -8.02
N PRO A 40 -33.37 -12.10 -8.84
CA PRO A 40 -31.92 -12.19 -8.79
C PRO A 40 -31.37 -10.77 -8.86
N ARG A 41 -30.67 -10.33 -7.81
CA ARG A 41 -30.12 -8.97 -7.74
C ARG A 41 -29.23 -8.80 -8.96
N ARG A 42 -29.66 -7.92 -9.85
CA ARG A 42 -28.78 -7.36 -10.88
C ARG A 42 -27.75 -6.56 -10.09
N CYS A 43 -26.47 -6.95 -10.15
CA CYS A 43 -25.40 -6.28 -9.42
C CYS A 43 -25.48 -4.78 -9.71
N GLN A 44 -25.79 -3.99 -8.68
CA GLN A 44 -25.74 -2.54 -8.77
C GLN A 44 -24.26 -2.11 -8.84
N PRO A 45 -23.91 -1.02 -9.54
CA PRO A 45 -22.53 -0.53 -9.60
C PRO A 45 -21.98 -0.08 -8.24
N GLU A 46 -22.85 0.17 -7.25
CA GLU A 46 -22.45 0.59 -5.89
C GLU A 46 -21.84 -0.52 -5.02
N ASP A 47 -22.07 -1.80 -5.30
CA ASP A 47 -21.44 -2.91 -4.55
C ASP A 47 -19.99 -3.21 -5.01
N ALA A 48 -19.51 -2.53 -6.05
CA ALA A 48 -18.13 -2.65 -6.55
C ALA A 48 -17.16 -1.64 -5.91
N ALA A 49 -17.66 -0.70 -5.10
CA ALA A 49 -16.84 0.34 -4.48
C ALA A 49 -16.08 -0.14 -3.22
N ASP A 50 -16.47 -1.28 -2.64
CA ASP A 50 -15.90 -1.78 -1.37
C ASP A 50 -14.91 -2.94 -1.53
N ALA A 51 -14.60 -3.35 -2.76
CA ALA A 51 -13.52 -4.30 -3.01
C ALA A 51 -12.18 -3.56 -3.24
N ILE A 52 -11.78 -2.71 -2.28
CA ILE A 52 -10.37 -2.41 -2.09
C ILE A 52 -9.72 -3.75 -1.79
N LEU A 53 -8.96 -4.33 -2.74
CA LEU A 53 -8.29 -5.62 -2.50
C LEU A 53 -7.57 -5.52 -1.15
N PRO A 54 -7.76 -6.50 -0.25
CA PRO A 54 -7.19 -6.42 1.09
C PRO A 54 -5.70 -6.06 1.01
N ASN A 55 -5.28 -5.05 1.79
CA ASN A 55 -3.91 -4.54 1.88
C ASN A 55 -3.44 -3.56 0.77
N TYR A 56 -4.34 -2.79 0.13
CA TYR A 56 -3.93 -1.54 -0.53
C TYR A 56 -3.61 -0.45 0.51
N GLN A 57 -2.76 0.50 0.13
CA GLN A 57 -2.45 1.65 0.98
C GLN A 57 -3.66 2.60 1.03
N ASP A 58 -3.84 3.28 2.15
CA ASP A 58 -4.87 4.32 2.22
C ASP A 58 -4.51 5.50 1.29
N PRO A 59 -5.47 6.04 0.52
CA PRO A 59 -5.23 7.23 -0.28
C PRO A 59 -4.87 8.42 0.63
N PRO A 60 -4.02 9.34 0.16
CA PRO A 60 -3.61 10.49 0.95
C PRO A 60 -4.78 11.44 1.20
N ARG A 61 -4.81 12.01 2.41
CA ARG A 61 -5.76 13.09 2.74
C ARG A 61 -5.41 14.33 1.94
N TRP A 62 -6.44 14.98 1.40
CA TRP A 62 -6.26 16.24 0.68
C TRP A 62 -5.93 17.39 1.62
N VAL A 63 -5.00 18.24 1.18
CA VAL A 63 -4.72 19.52 1.83
C VAL A 63 -5.92 20.45 1.63
N LYS A 64 -6.36 21.12 2.68
CA LYS A 64 -7.45 22.10 2.57
C LYS A 64 -6.99 23.30 1.75
N ASP A 65 -7.89 23.81 0.91
CA ASP A 65 -7.58 24.92 0.00
C ASP A 65 -7.14 26.19 0.74
N GLU A 66 -7.63 26.42 1.95
CA GLU A 66 -7.29 27.58 2.80
C GLU A 66 -5.79 27.67 3.14
N PHE A 67 -5.05 26.56 3.09
CA PHE A 67 -3.63 26.53 3.44
C PHE A 67 -2.70 26.57 2.22
N VAL A 68 -3.24 26.82 1.02
CA VAL A 68 -2.45 26.80 -0.21
C VAL A 68 -2.70 28.04 -1.06
N ASP A 69 -1.69 28.90 -1.16
CA ASP A 69 -1.78 30.14 -1.94
C ASP A 69 -1.29 29.98 -3.38
N GLY A 70 -0.45 28.97 -3.66
CA GLY A 70 0.10 28.73 -4.99
C GLY A 70 0.24 27.25 -5.35
N CYS A 71 0.38 26.98 -6.64
CA CYS A 71 0.56 25.63 -7.16
C CYS A 71 1.79 24.96 -6.53
N THR A 72 1.62 23.75 -5.97
CA THR A 72 2.70 23.01 -5.30
C THR A 72 3.91 22.77 -6.22
N LEU A 73 3.71 22.61 -7.53
CA LEU A 73 4.79 22.33 -8.47
C LEU A 73 5.45 23.58 -9.06
N CYS A 74 4.65 24.54 -9.56
CA CYS A 74 5.17 25.69 -10.29
C CYS A 74 5.13 27.02 -9.51
N GLY A 75 4.61 27.02 -8.28
CA GLY A 75 4.49 28.20 -7.43
C GLY A 75 3.46 29.24 -7.89
N ALA A 76 2.81 29.07 -9.04
CA ALA A 76 1.86 30.04 -9.56
C ALA A 76 0.70 30.25 -8.58
N GLU A 77 0.50 31.49 -8.14
CA GLU A 77 -0.57 31.89 -7.22
C GLU A 77 -1.95 31.59 -7.79
N PHE A 78 -2.86 31.14 -6.93
CA PHE A 78 -4.24 30.89 -7.32
C PHE A 78 -5.05 32.19 -7.31
N ASP A 79 -5.96 32.30 -8.26
CA ASP A 79 -6.81 33.48 -8.46
C ASP A 79 -8.17 33.03 -9.04
N LEU A 80 -9.06 33.97 -9.37
CA LEU A 80 -10.39 33.65 -9.90
C LEU A 80 -10.37 32.89 -11.23
N LEU A 81 -9.30 33.03 -12.03
CA LEU A 81 -9.13 32.34 -13.31
C LEU A 81 -8.33 31.03 -13.15
N LYS A 82 -7.37 31.00 -12.23
CA LYS A 82 -6.50 29.87 -11.93
C LYS A 82 -7.05 29.09 -10.74
N ARG A 83 -7.89 28.10 -11.03
CA ARG A 83 -8.52 27.24 -10.03
C ARG A 83 -7.56 26.23 -9.41
N LYS A 84 -7.83 25.89 -8.16
CA LYS A 84 -7.14 24.84 -7.37
C LYS A 84 -7.60 23.45 -7.80
N HIS A 85 -6.67 22.50 -7.85
CA HIS A 85 -6.96 21.09 -8.15
C HIS A 85 -6.15 20.15 -7.26
N HIS A 86 -6.81 19.22 -6.59
CA HIS A 86 -6.13 18.18 -5.82
C HIS A 86 -5.64 17.04 -6.69
N CYS A 87 -4.40 16.64 -6.49
CA CYS A 87 -3.90 15.36 -6.99
C CYS A 87 -4.43 14.23 -6.10
N ARG A 88 -5.04 13.20 -6.69
CA ARG A 88 -5.53 12.03 -5.94
C ARG A 88 -4.40 11.11 -5.47
N GLY A 89 -3.21 11.23 -6.08
CA GLY A 89 -2.04 10.43 -5.73
C GLY A 89 -1.21 10.97 -4.56
N CYS A 90 -1.20 12.29 -4.31
CA CYS A 90 -0.44 12.89 -3.20
C CYS A 90 -1.27 13.80 -2.27
N GLY A 91 -2.50 14.15 -2.65
CA GLY A 91 -3.39 15.02 -1.87
C GLY A 91 -3.03 16.52 -1.91
N LEU A 92 -1.95 16.90 -2.59
CA LEU A 92 -1.50 18.30 -2.72
C LEU A 92 -2.29 19.04 -3.81
N VAL A 93 -2.18 20.38 -3.80
CA VAL A 93 -2.96 21.28 -4.66
C VAL A 93 -2.10 21.85 -5.79
N PHE A 94 -2.64 21.82 -7.01
CA PHE A 94 -1.97 22.19 -8.25
C PHE A 94 -2.86 23.06 -9.14
N CYS A 95 -2.26 23.77 -10.09
CA CYS A 95 -2.98 24.40 -11.19
C CYS A 95 -3.35 23.38 -12.28
N GLY A 96 -4.27 23.73 -13.18
CA GLY A 96 -4.77 22.82 -14.20
C GLY A 96 -3.69 22.25 -15.13
N ARG A 97 -2.60 23.01 -15.35
CA ARG A 97 -1.45 22.56 -16.16
C ARG A 97 -0.62 21.50 -15.44
N CYS A 98 -0.34 21.70 -14.15
CA CYS A 98 0.48 20.78 -13.35
C CYS A 98 -0.28 19.53 -12.90
N ALA A 99 -1.61 19.55 -12.94
CA ALA A 99 -2.48 18.39 -12.70
C ALA A 99 -3.40 18.11 -13.90
N ALA A 100 -2.80 18.02 -15.09
CA ALA A 100 -3.49 17.78 -16.35
C ALA A 100 -3.76 16.29 -16.64
N HIS A 101 -3.08 15.38 -15.93
CA HIS A 101 -3.13 13.94 -16.22
C HIS A 101 -4.27 13.26 -15.47
N TYR A 102 -4.80 12.20 -16.07
CA TYR A 102 -5.76 11.29 -15.47
C TYR A 102 -5.26 9.86 -15.65
N ASP A 103 -5.06 9.15 -14.54
CA ASP A 103 -4.60 7.77 -14.56
C ASP A 103 -5.12 7.04 -13.33
N ARG A 104 -5.10 5.70 -13.37
CA ARG A 104 -5.45 4.85 -12.23
C ARG A 104 -4.35 4.92 -11.18
N VAL A 105 -4.68 4.73 -9.92
CA VAL A 105 -3.69 4.56 -8.84
C VAL A 105 -4.02 3.29 -8.08
N VAL A 106 -3.61 2.17 -8.66
CA VAL A 106 -4.04 0.83 -8.22
C VAL A 106 -3.63 0.59 -6.77
N LYS A 107 -2.46 1.09 -6.34
CA LYS A 107 -1.97 0.97 -4.95
C LYS A 107 -2.91 1.55 -3.88
N PHE A 108 -3.84 2.43 -4.26
CA PHE A 108 -4.84 3.03 -3.38
C PHE A 108 -6.26 2.51 -3.65
N GLY A 109 -6.42 1.45 -4.46
CA GLY A 109 -7.72 0.97 -4.91
C GLY A 109 -8.43 1.88 -5.91
N LEU A 110 -7.77 2.92 -6.42
CA LEU A 110 -8.35 3.85 -7.41
C LEU A 110 -8.24 3.24 -8.81
N VAL A 111 -9.20 2.36 -9.14
CA VAL A 111 -9.25 1.61 -10.41
C VAL A 111 -9.82 2.43 -11.57
N GLU A 112 -10.49 3.54 -11.29
CA GLU A 112 -10.91 4.49 -12.33
C GLU A 112 -9.87 5.62 -12.47
N PRO A 113 -9.68 6.18 -13.68
CA PRO A 113 -8.75 7.28 -13.89
C PRO A 113 -9.09 8.50 -13.03
N VAL A 114 -8.16 8.88 -12.15
CA VAL A 114 -8.26 10.04 -11.27
C VAL A 114 -7.27 11.11 -11.67
N ARG A 115 -7.57 12.37 -11.34
CA ARG A 115 -6.67 13.49 -11.63
C ARG A 115 -5.37 13.37 -10.84
N LEU A 116 -4.24 13.46 -11.53
CA LEU A 116 -2.90 13.38 -10.95
C LEU A 116 -2.04 14.58 -11.35
N CYS A 117 -1.13 14.96 -10.46
CA CYS A 117 0.00 15.80 -10.85
C CYS A 117 0.95 15.02 -11.75
N THR A 118 1.82 15.72 -12.47
CA THR A 118 2.80 15.12 -13.39
C THR A 118 3.63 14.01 -12.72
N ASP A 119 4.13 14.24 -11.50
CA ASP A 119 4.96 13.25 -10.79
C ASP A 119 4.15 12.00 -10.40
N CYS A 120 2.93 12.20 -9.89
CA CYS A 120 2.05 11.09 -9.51
C CYS A 120 1.59 10.28 -10.72
N ALA A 121 1.35 10.93 -11.87
CA ALA A 121 1.01 10.22 -13.10
C ALA A 121 2.16 9.33 -13.57
N ALA A 122 3.40 9.85 -13.58
CA ALA A 122 4.57 9.06 -13.93
C ALA A 122 4.82 7.90 -12.95
N ALA A 123 4.62 8.12 -11.65
CA ALA A 123 4.72 7.06 -10.64
C ALA A 123 3.63 6.00 -10.81
N ALA A 124 2.38 6.42 -11.01
CA ALA A 124 1.25 5.53 -11.21
C ALA A 124 1.46 4.61 -12.43
N GLN A 125 1.94 5.14 -13.56
CA GLN A 125 2.21 4.32 -14.75
C GLN A 125 3.22 3.20 -14.49
N ARG A 126 4.31 3.48 -13.76
CA ARG A 126 5.30 2.46 -13.41
C ARG A 126 4.75 1.45 -12.41
N GLU A 127 4.04 1.93 -11.39
CA GLU A 127 3.54 1.08 -10.32
C GLU A 127 2.33 0.24 -10.74
N ASN A 128 1.42 0.75 -11.57
CA ASN A 128 0.23 0.03 -12.01
C ASN A 128 0.60 -1.27 -12.74
N VAL A 129 1.68 -1.26 -13.54
CA VAL A 129 2.21 -2.48 -14.17
C VAL A 129 2.54 -3.54 -13.12
N PHE A 130 3.18 -3.14 -12.01
CA PHE A 130 3.47 -4.05 -10.92
C PHE A 130 2.20 -4.58 -10.26
N TYR A 131 1.29 -3.70 -9.82
CA TYR A 131 0.09 -4.13 -9.08
C TYR A 131 -0.88 -4.97 -9.93
N GLU A 132 -1.01 -4.69 -11.21
CA GLU A 132 -1.96 -5.38 -12.09
C GLU A 132 -1.40 -6.70 -12.65
N LYS A 133 -0.11 -6.73 -13.00
CA LYS A 133 0.50 -7.89 -13.69
C LYS A 133 1.38 -8.73 -12.77
N PHE A 134 2.30 -8.10 -12.04
CA PHE A 134 3.37 -8.82 -11.35
C PHE A 134 3.01 -9.23 -9.92
N LEU A 135 2.28 -8.40 -9.18
CA LEU A 135 1.85 -8.72 -7.83
C LEU A 135 0.96 -9.98 -7.77
N PRO A 136 -0.08 -10.14 -8.62
CA PRO A 136 -0.88 -11.36 -8.62
C PRO A 136 -0.07 -12.61 -8.97
N LEU A 137 0.86 -12.50 -9.90
CA LEU A 137 1.78 -13.59 -10.28
C LEU A 137 2.64 -14.01 -9.08
N LEU A 138 3.22 -13.04 -8.38
CA LEU A 138 4.06 -13.30 -7.21
C LEU A 138 3.26 -13.90 -6.04
N GLU A 139 2.07 -13.37 -5.74
CA GLU A 139 1.22 -13.85 -4.64
C GLU A 139 0.62 -15.23 -4.91
N ALA A 140 0.22 -15.52 -6.16
CA ALA A 140 -0.21 -16.86 -6.57
C ALA A 140 0.92 -17.88 -6.41
N GLY A 141 2.15 -17.45 -6.72
CA GLY A 141 3.34 -18.28 -6.67
C GLY A 141 3.47 -19.22 -7.85
N ASP A 142 4.66 -19.81 -7.97
CA ASP A 142 4.96 -20.73 -9.05
C ASP A 142 5.89 -21.86 -8.64
N LEU A 143 5.78 -22.94 -9.40
CA LEU A 143 6.66 -24.09 -9.29
C LEU A 143 8.02 -23.81 -9.93
N PHE A 144 9.06 -24.04 -9.15
CA PHE A 144 10.46 -24.04 -9.56
C PHE A 144 11.10 -25.37 -9.18
N SER A 145 12.23 -25.66 -9.79
CA SER A 145 13.09 -26.78 -9.37
C SER A 145 14.30 -26.28 -8.61
N LYS A 146 14.76 -27.08 -7.65
CA LYS A 146 16.04 -26.89 -6.97
C LYS A 146 16.81 -28.19 -7.00
N TYR A 147 18.11 -28.12 -7.22
CA TYR A 147 19.02 -29.26 -7.05
C TYR A 147 19.46 -29.34 -5.59
N GLY A 148 19.26 -30.51 -4.98
CA GLY A 148 20.00 -30.91 -3.77
C GLY A 148 21.28 -31.64 -4.14
N LEU A 149 21.95 -32.26 -3.17
CA LEU A 149 23.17 -33.05 -3.39
C LEU A 149 23.00 -34.18 -4.42
N LEU A 150 21.80 -34.78 -4.53
CA LEU A 150 21.58 -35.97 -5.37
C LEU A 150 20.22 -36.03 -6.09
N ARG A 151 19.27 -35.14 -5.78
CA ARG A 151 17.91 -35.18 -6.37
C ARG A 151 17.38 -33.79 -6.67
N LYS A 152 16.73 -33.67 -7.82
CA LYS A 152 15.89 -32.53 -8.18
C LYS A 152 14.63 -32.57 -7.32
N ARG A 153 14.24 -31.42 -6.77
CA ARG A 153 13.00 -31.25 -6.00
C ARG A 153 12.22 -30.07 -6.53
N HIS A 154 10.90 -30.20 -6.49
CA HIS A 154 10.00 -29.10 -6.79
C HIS A 154 9.76 -28.26 -5.54
N VAL A 155 9.79 -26.94 -5.72
CA VAL A 155 9.50 -25.95 -4.68
C VAL A 155 8.49 -24.96 -5.22
N LEU A 156 7.53 -24.57 -4.38
CA LEU A 156 6.62 -23.48 -4.70
C LEU A 156 7.21 -22.19 -4.12
N LEU A 157 7.55 -21.24 -4.98
CA LEU A 157 8.02 -19.90 -4.59
C LEU A 157 6.83 -18.94 -4.69
N LYS A 158 6.56 -18.17 -3.63
CA LYS A 158 5.51 -17.13 -3.63
C LYS A 158 5.91 -15.93 -2.79
N PHE A 159 5.36 -14.76 -3.11
CA PHE A 159 5.52 -13.55 -2.33
C PHE A 159 4.42 -13.41 -1.29
N VAL A 160 4.82 -13.06 -0.07
CA VAL A 160 3.90 -12.72 1.03
C VAL A 160 4.00 -11.22 1.26
N ARG A 161 3.09 -10.48 0.62
CA ARG A 161 3.05 -9.01 0.69
C ARG A 161 3.05 -8.47 2.12
N ALA A 162 2.22 -9.02 3.00
CA ALA A 162 2.11 -8.58 4.40
C ALA A 162 3.42 -8.68 5.20
N LYS A 163 4.34 -9.58 4.81
CA LYS A 163 5.64 -9.78 5.46
C LYS A 163 6.81 -9.25 4.63
N ASN A 164 6.56 -8.81 3.40
CA ASN A 164 7.57 -8.40 2.44
C ASN A 164 8.67 -9.49 2.22
N ILE A 165 8.25 -10.76 2.12
CA ILE A 165 9.17 -11.90 1.93
C ILE A 165 8.77 -12.73 0.71
N LEU A 166 9.77 -13.21 -0.03
CA LEU A 166 9.62 -14.35 -0.93
C LEU A 166 9.78 -15.62 -0.10
N GLN A 167 8.73 -16.42 0.01
CA GLN A 167 8.77 -17.70 0.71
C GLN A 167 8.81 -18.85 -0.30
N TYR A 168 9.58 -19.88 0.00
CA TYR A 168 9.54 -21.12 -0.75
C TYR A 168 9.57 -22.34 0.15
N GLN A 169 8.88 -23.39 -0.27
CA GLN A 169 8.79 -24.67 0.43
C GLN A 169 8.78 -25.81 -0.58
N LYS A 170 9.24 -26.99 -0.18
CA LYS A 170 9.12 -28.18 -1.03
C LYS A 170 7.63 -28.47 -1.27
N PHE A 171 7.28 -28.71 -2.52
CA PHE A 171 5.92 -28.97 -2.95
C PHE A 171 5.91 -30.16 -3.88
N ASP A 172 5.07 -31.15 -3.59
CA ASP A 172 4.86 -32.27 -4.47
C ASP A 172 3.68 -31.98 -5.41
N PRO A 173 3.91 -31.83 -6.73
CA PRO A 173 2.86 -31.51 -7.68
C PRO A 173 1.83 -32.63 -7.86
N GLU A 174 2.19 -33.89 -7.58
CA GLU A 174 1.28 -35.04 -7.75
C GLU A 174 0.28 -35.12 -6.59
N SER A 175 0.77 -35.11 -5.35
CA SER A 175 -0.08 -35.15 -4.15
C SER A 175 -0.63 -33.78 -3.73
N ARG A 176 -0.13 -32.69 -4.32
CA ARG A 176 -0.44 -31.29 -3.96
C ARG A 176 -0.16 -30.99 -2.48
N THR A 177 0.87 -31.62 -1.92
CA THR A 177 1.25 -31.45 -0.51
C THR A 177 2.54 -30.63 -0.37
N TYR A 178 2.63 -29.93 0.75
CA TYR A 178 3.82 -29.20 1.15
C TYR A 178 4.64 -30.03 2.13
N GLU A 179 5.95 -30.01 1.95
CA GLU A 179 6.87 -30.80 2.77
C GLU A 179 8.03 -29.96 3.31
N GLY A 180 8.53 -30.35 4.48
CA GLY A 180 9.72 -29.74 5.10
C GLY A 180 9.52 -28.27 5.51
N ASP A 181 10.63 -27.60 5.78
CA ASP A 181 10.60 -26.22 6.30
C ASP A 181 10.25 -25.19 5.23
N VAL A 182 9.51 -24.17 5.66
CA VAL A 182 9.35 -22.93 4.89
C VAL A 182 10.65 -22.13 4.99
N LYS A 183 11.21 -21.76 3.83
CA LYS A 183 12.34 -20.84 3.74
C LYS A 183 11.84 -19.47 3.30
N ALA A 184 12.45 -18.41 3.82
CA ALA A 184 12.07 -17.04 3.55
C ALA A 184 13.28 -16.23 3.08
N ILE A 185 13.05 -15.41 2.05
CA ILE A 185 14.01 -14.48 1.45
C ILE A 185 13.38 -13.08 1.64
N PRO A 186 13.90 -12.25 2.55
CA PRO A 186 13.40 -10.89 2.74
C PRO A 186 13.62 -10.06 1.47
N LEU A 187 12.57 -9.39 0.97
CA LEU A 187 12.68 -8.57 -0.26
C LEU A 187 13.70 -7.43 -0.07
N ASP A 188 13.70 -6.82 1.12
CA ASP A 188 14.62 -5.73 1.50
C ASP A 188 16.09 -6.20 1.58
N GLY A 189 16.34 -7.52 1.67
CA GLY A 189 17.67 -8.11 1.70
C GLY A 189 18.22 -8.51 0.33
N ILE A 190 17.39 -8.51 -0.72
CA ILE A 190 17.81 -8.92 -2.06
C ILE A 190 18.76 -7.88 -2.62
N THR A 191 20.02 -8.26 -2.80
CA THR A 191 21.05 -7.42 -3.40
C THR A 191 21.01 -7.48 -4.92
N ASP A 192 20.75 -8.66 -5.49
CA ASP A 192 20.83 -8.89 -6.93
C ASP A 192 19.93 -10.05 -7.38
N VAL A 193 19.48 -10.00 -8.64
CA VAL A 193 18.68 -11.06 -9.29
C VAL A 193 19.26 -11.31 -10.68
N ARG A 194 19.85 -12.49 -10.89
CA ARG A 194 20.54 -12.85 -12.13
C ARG A 194 19.86 -13.99 -12.85
N GLU A 195 19.97 -13.96 -14.17
CA GLU A 195 19.62 -15.12 -14.99
C GLU A 195 20.73 -16.18 -14.94
N VAL A 196 20.31 -17.43 -15.06
CA VAL A 196 21.19 -18.56 -15.31
C VAL A 196 20.75 -19.17 -16.63
N ASP A 197 21.65 -19.13 -17.60
CA ASP A 197 21.48 -19.83 -18.86
C ASP A 197 21.91 -21.29 -18.75
N ALA A 198 21.33 -22.12 -19.61
CA ALA A 198 21.72 -23.51 -19.72
C ALA A 198 23.15 -23.61 -20.31
N GLY A 199 24.16 -23.69 -19.44
CA GLY A 199 25.56 -23.83 -19.82
C GLY A 199 26.17 -25.16 -19.37
N GLN A 200 26.71 -25.92 -20.34
CA GLN A 200 27.58 -27.13 -20.36
C GLN A 200 27.38 -28.29 -19.35
N ASP A 201 26.90 -28.05 -18.13
CA ASP A 201 26.77 -29.06 -17.06
C ASP A 201 25.32 -29.55 -16.86
N ASN A 202 24.51 -29.58 -17.94
CA ASN A 202 23.14 -30.08 -17.91
C ASN A 202 22.21 -29.30 -16.95
N SER A 203 22.52 -28.01 -16.72
CA SER A 203 21.78 -27.17 -15.78
C SER A 203 20.61 -26.46 -16.47
N ASP A 204 19.43 -26.53 -15.85
CA ASP A 204 18.20 -25.93 -16.38
C ASP A 204 18.24 -24.39 -16.35
N VAL A 205 17.48 -23.76 -17.24
CA VAL A 205 17.25 -22.31 -17.29
C VAL A 205 16.65 -21.84 -15.96
N GLY A 206 17.25 -20.83 -15.30
CA GLY A 206 16.84 -20.46 -13.95
C GLY A 206 17.12 -19.01 -13.55
N ILE A 207 16.72 -18.67 -12.32
CA ILE A 207 17.00 -17.39 -11.65
C ILE A 207 17.87 -17.65 -10.43
N VAL A 208 18.76 -16.71 -10.12
CA VAL A 208 19.50 -16.66 -8.84
C VAL A 208 19.11 -15.38 -8.12
N ILE A 209 18.61 -15.54 -6.90
CA ILE A 209 18.30 -14.43 -6.00
C ILE A 209 19.41 -14.35 -4.95
N ALA A 210 20.19 -13.28 -4.98
CA ALA A 210 21.26 -13.05 -4.02
C ALA A 210 20.78 -12.17 -2.85
N VAL A 211 21.10 -12.60 -1.63
CA VAL A 211 20.83 -11.89 -0.37
C VAL A 211 22.17 -11.75 0.37
N GLY A 212 22.90 -10.68 0.07
CA GLY A 212 24.27 -10.53 0.56
C GLY A 212 25.16 -11.68 0.09
N PRO A 213 25.76 -12.49 1.00
CA PRO A 213 26.61 -13.62 0.62
C PRO A 213 25.82 -14.89 0.25
N GLN A 214 24.50 -14.93 0.48
CA GLN A 214 23.69 -16.13 0.22
C GLN A 214 23.07 -16.07 -1.17
N GLU A 215 23.18 -17.17 -1.93
CA GLU A 215 22.55 -17.30 -3.24
C GLU A 215 21.45 -18.36 -3.21
N HIS A 216 20.29 -18.01 -3.76
CA HIS A 216 19.15 -18.91 -3.92
C HIS A 216 18.88 -19.12 -5.41
N ARG A 217 19.36 -20.24 -5.96
CA ARG A 217 19.06 -20.66 -7.33
C ARG A 217 17.70 -21.33 -7.45
N PHE A 218 16.90 -20.96 -8.43
CA PHE A 218 15.62 -21.58 -8.77
C PHE A 218 15.55 -21.84 -10.27
N ASP A 219 15.40 -23.10 -10.66
CA ASP A 219 15.32 -23.46 -12.07
C ASP A 219 13.86 -23.35 -12.54
N ALA A 220 13.66 -22.55 -13.57
CA ALA A 220 12.36 -22.24 -14.15
C ALA A 220 11.97 -23.32 -15.17
N VAL A 221 10.66 -23.50 -15.37
CA VAL A 221 10.13 -24.42 -16.38
C VAL A 221 10.42 -23.92 -17.81
N SER A 222 10.52 -22.60 -17.98
CA SER A 222 10.81 -21.98 -19.27
C SER A 222 11.57 -20.66 -19.13
N PRO A 223 12.28 -20.20 -20.18
CA PRO A 223 12.91 -18.88 -20.21
C PRO A 223 11.91 -17.73 -20.05
N ILE A 224 10.69 -17.89 -20.57
CA ILE A 224 9.61 -16.89 -20.42
C ILE A 224 9.26 -16.74 -18.93
N LYS A 225 9.10 -17.85 -18.22
CA LYS A 225 8.78 -17.84 -16.79
C LYS A 225 9.92 -17.26 -15.95
N ARG A 226 11.17 -17.57 -16.30
CA ARG A 226 12.37 -16.95 -15.73
C ARG A 226 12.28 -15.42 -15.84
N GLN A 227 12.10 -14.92 -17.07
CA GLN A 227 12.03 -13.48 -17.34
C GLN A 227 10.88 -12.80 -16.60
N GLN A 228 9.68 -13.39 -16.62
CA GLN A 228 8.51 -12.87 -15.92
C GLN A 228 8.76 -12.72 -14.41
N TRP A 229 9.39 -13.73 -13.79
CA TRP A 229 9.71 -13.69 -12.36
C TRP A 229 10.82 -12.70 -12.03
N MET A 230 11.82 -12.54 -12.90
CA MET A 230 12.86 -11.52 -12.73
C MET A 230 12.26 -10.11 -12.76
N GLU A 231 11.45 -9.81 -13.78
CA GLU A 231 10.74 -8.52 -13.90
C GLU A 231 9.81 -8.29 -12.70
N ALA A 232 9.12 -9.33 -12.25
CA ALA A 232 8.21 -9.22 -11.11
C ALA A 232 8.95 -8.92 -9.80
N ILE A 233 10.06 -9.62 -9.53
CA ILE A 233 10.88 -9.40 -8.33
C ILE A 233 11.51 -8.00 -8.38
N ASP A 234 12.01 -7.58 -9.53
CA ASP A 234 12.57 -6.23 -9.68
C ASP A 234 11.49 -5.15 -9.49
N GLY A 235 10.32 -5.32 -10.09
CA GLY A 235 9.16 -4.46 -9.86
C GLY A 235 8.77 -4.37 -8.38
N ALA A 236 8.79 -5.50 -7.66
CA ALA A 236 8.54 -5.52 -6.22
C ALA A 236 9.59 -4.70 -5.45
N ARG A 237 10.88 -4.87 -5.79
CA ARG A 237 11.99 -4.12 -5.17
C ARG A 237 11.86 -2.62 -5.45
N GLN A 238 11.52 -2.22 -6.67
CA GLN A 238 11.33 -0.82 -7.04
C GLN A 238 10.19 -0.17 -6.24
N VAL A 239 9.01 -0.82 -6.19
CA VAL A 239 7.86 -0.31 -5.42
C VAL A 239 8.19 -0.22 -3.93
N ARG A 240 8.83 -1.25 -3.38
CA ARG A 240 9.26 -1.25 -1.97
C ARG A 240 10.30 -0.17 -1.68
N GLY A 241 11.27 0.03 -2.57
CA GLY A 241 12.27 1.08 -2.47
C GLY A 241 11.64 2.48 -2.47
N ALA A 242 10.65 2.72 -3.33
CA ALA A 242 9.91 3.98 -3.36
C ALA A 242 9.13 4.21 -2.04
N MET A 243 8.50 3.18 -1.48
CA MET A 243 7.82 3.27 -0.18
C MET A 243 8.80 3.64 0.94
N LEU A 244 9.94 2.94 1.02
CA LEU A 244 10.97 3.21 2.03
C LEU A 244 11.56 4.62 1.89
N ALA A 245 11.73 5.11 0.66
CA ALA A 245 12.18 6.48 0.42
C ALA A 245 11.17 7.51 0.95
N ALA A 246 9.88 7.31 0.70
CA ALA A 246 8.83 8.19 1.20
C ALA A 246 8.74 8.17 2.74
N GLU A 247 8.88 7.00 3.37
CA GLU A 247 8.94 6.88 4.83
C GLU A 247 10.15 7.62 5.43
N ARG A 248 11.33 7.49 4.79
CA ARG A 248 12.55 8.20 5.19
C ARG A 248 12.38 9.71 5.10
N GLU A 249 11.79 10.22 4.02
CA GLU A 249 11.52 11.65 3.85
C GLU A 249 10.56 12.17 4.93
N LYS A 250 9.47 11.43 5.20
CA LYS A 250 8.53 11.78 6.28
C LYS A 250 9.22 11.83 7.64
N ARG A 251 10.08 10.86 7.93
CA ARG A 251 10.87 10.84 9.17
C ARG A 251 11.87 12.00 9.23
N ALA A 252 12.52 12.35 8.13
CA ALA A 252 13.44 13.48 8.07
C ALA A 252 12.73 14.81 8.39
N LYS A 253 11.55 15.05 7.81
CA LYS A 253 10.72 16.24 8.10
C LYS A 253 10.28 16.29 9.56
N GLN A 254 9.93 15.13 10.15
CA GLN A 254 9.58 15.06 11.57
C GLN A 254 10.75 15.43 12.48
N VAL A 255 11.94 14.87 12.20
CA VAL A 255 13.18 15.18 12.95
C VAL A 255 13.56 16.65 12.81
N GLU A 256 13.41 17.24 11.63
CA GLU A 256 13.67 18.66 11.41
C GLU A 256 12.75 19.55 12.26
N LYS A 257 11.45 19.21 12.35
CA LYS A 257 10.50 19.91 13.20
C LYS A 257 10.86 19.79 14.68
N GLU A 258 11.21 18.59 15.15
CA GLU A 258 11.64 18.36 16.53
C GLU A 258 12.92 19.14 16.87
N ASN A 259 13.90 19.16 15.96
CA ASN A 259 15.13 19.95 16.14
C ASN A 259 14.85 21.45 16.24
N GLU A 260 13.92 21.97 15.43
CA GLU A 260 13.52 23.37 15.47
C GLU A 260 12.80 23.73 16.79
N GLU A 261 11.97 22.82 17.32
CA GLU A 261 11.34 22.98 18.63
C GLU A 261 12.37 22.96 19.77
N ILE A 262 13.33 22.03 19.73
CA ILE A 262 14.44 21.96 20.69
C ILE A 262 15.28 23.24 20.64
N ARG A 263 15.58 23.75 19.44
CA ARG A 263 16.33 25.01 19.26
C ARG A 263 15.60 26.18 19.90
N LYS A 264 14.30 26.35 19.63
CA LYS A 264 13.47 27.40 20.24
C LYS A 264 13.41 27.27 21.76
N MET A 265 13.26 26.05 22.28
CA MET A 265 13.24 25.79 23.71
C MET A 265 14.57 26.16 24.37
N SER A 266 15.68 25.79 23.75
CA SER A 266 17.04 26.12 24.20
C SER A 266 17.27 27.64 24.24
N GLU A 267 16.91 28.36 23.17
CA GLU A 267 17.01 29.82 23.10
C GLU A 267 16.16 30.52 24.16
N ASN A 268 14.95 30.00 24.42
CA ASN A 268 14.07 30.54 25.46
C ASN A 268 14.66 30.30 26.85
N LEU A 269 15.23 29.12 27.11
CA LEU A 269 15.89 28.80 28.38
C LEU A 269 17.09 29.72 28.62
N GLN A 270 17.95 29.88 27.60
CA GLN A 270 19.12 30.78 27.68
C GLN A 270 18.69 32.23 27.98
N LYS A 271 17.65 32.74 27.31
CA LYS A 271 17.10 34.08 27.60
C LYS A 271 16.58 34.19 29.04
N MET A 272 15.99 33.13 29.59
CA MET A 272 15.55 33.14 30.99
C MET A 272 16.75 33.14 31.95
N GLU A 273 17.80 32.38 31.65
CA GLU A 273 19.03 32.35 32.45
C GLU A 273 19.75 33.71 32.43
N GLU A 274 19.88 34.35 31.26
CA GLU A 274 20.43 35.69 31.11
C GLU A 274 19.62 36.74 31.91
N ARG A 275 18.29 36.68 31.85
CA ARG A 275 17.41 37.55 32.66
C ARG A 275 17.60 37.31 34.16
N ARG A 276 17.78 36.07 34.58
CA ARG A 276 18.04 35.72 35.99
C ARG A 276 19.40 36.23 36.44
N ALA A 277 20.44 36.07 35.63
CA ALA A 277 21.79 36.54 35.90
C ALA A 277 21.84 38.07 36.00
N THR A 278 21.26 38.78 35.03
CA THR A 278 21.20 40.25 35.04
C THR A 278 20.43 40.80 36.25
N PHE A 279 19.32 40.18 36.63
CA PHE A 279 18.59 40.54 37.85
C PHE A 279 19.44 40.32 39.12
N GLN A 280 20.17 39.21 39.19
CA GLN A 280 21.07 38.90 40.30
C GLN A 280 22.24 39.90 40.37
N GLU A 281 22.83 40.27 39.24
CA GLU A 281 23.88 41.28 39.12
C GLU A 281 23.40 42.67 39.56
N ASP A 282 22.25 43.14 39.07
CA ASP A 282 21.68 44.44 39.48
C ASP A 282 21.42 44.49 40.98
N ARG A 283 20.87 43.40 41.54
CA ARG A 283 20.66 43.28 42.98
C ARG A 283 21.96 43.34 43.77
N MET A 284 23.03 42.69 43.30
CA MET A 284 24.35 42.74 43.95
C MET A 284 24.99 44.12 43.83
N ARG A 285 24.87 44.77 42.67
CA ARG A 285 25.33 46.14 42.41
C ARG A 285 24.67 47.14 43.36
N ARG A 286 23.34 47.16 43.44
CA ARG A 286 22.60 48.06 44.36
C ARG A 286 22.98 47.84 45.82
N ARG A 287 23.25 46.60 46.23
CA ARG A 287 23.74 46.30 47.59
C ARG A 287 25.15 46.82 47.83
N ALA A 288 26.04 46.72 46.84
CA ALA A 288 27.39 47.27 46.91
C ALA A 288 27.37 48.80 47.00
N GLU A 289 26.60 49.46 46.12
CA GLU A 289 26.41 50.92 46.14
C GLU A 289 25.87 51.41 47.50
N LYS A 290 24.86 50.72 48.05
CA LYS A 290 24.32 51.06 49.37
C LYS A 290 25.37 50.89 50.49
N ARG A 291 26.21 49.85 50.42
CA ARG A 291 27.31 49.67 51.38
C ARG A 291 28.33 50.79 51.27
N GLU A 292 28.65 51.23 50.06
CA GLU A 292 29.57 52.34 49.82
C GLU A 292 29.01 53.68 50.30
N GLN A 293 27.72 53.96 50.02
CA GLN A 293 27.02 55.14 50.55
C GLN A 293 27.04 55.18 52.09
N LEU A 294 26.77 54.04 52.74
CA LEU A 294 26.85 53.94 54.20
C LEU A 294 28.28 54.17 54.70
N ARG A 295 29.30 53.62 54.05
CA ARG A 295 30.71 53.88 54.40
C ARG A 295 31.05 55.36 54.30
N ALA A 296 30.65 56.02 53.21
CA ALA A 296 30.88 57.45 53.00
C ALA A 296 30.17 58.29 54.07
N LYS A 297 28.90 57.98 54.39
CA LYS A 297 28.09 58.70 55.38
C LYS A 297 28.68 58.64 56.79
N TYR A 298 29.30 57.51 57.17
CA TYR A 298 29.84 57.28 58.51
C TYR A 298 31.37 57.36 58.58
N HIS A 299 32.04 57.81 57.52
CA HIS A 299 33.51 57.89 57.42
C HIS A 299 34.25 56.60 57.82
N LEU A 300 33.67 55.45 57.48
CA LEU A 300 34.26 54.14 57.79
C LEU A 300 35.38 53.85 56.78
N ALA A 301 36.61 53.68 57.26
CA ALA A 301 37.73 53.28 56.43
C ALA A 301 37.43 51.95 55.72
N THR A 302 37.79 51.85 54.44
CA THR A 302 37.79 50.58 53.72
C THR A 302 38.78 49.65 54.41
N ALA A 303 38.29 48.54 54.98
CA ALA A 303 39.18 47.47 55.41
C ALA A 303 39.95 47.00 54.17
N ALA A 304 41.24 47.31 54.13
CA ALA A 304 42.15 46.82 53.11
C ALA A 304 42.34 45.31 53.33
N SER A 305 41.89 44.51 52.36
CA SER A 305 42.25 43.11 52.16
C SER A 305 42.10 42.80 50.68
#